data_AF-A0A822Y1Q8-F1
#
_entry.id   AF-A0A822Y1Q8-F1
#
_cell.length_a   1.000
_cell.length_b   1.000
_cell.length_c   1.000
_cell.angle_alpha   90.00
_cell.angle_beta   90.00
_cell.angle_gamma   90.00
#
_symmetry.space_group_name_H-M   'P 1'
#
loop_
_entity.id
_entity.type
_entity.pdbx_description
1 polymer ?
#
loop_
_entity_poly.entity_id
_entity_poly.type
_entity_poly.pdbx_seq_one_letter_code
_entity_poly.pdbx_strand_id
1 'polypeptide(L)'
;MELFCKVVLVLSLLVVFVESSCNTTDRELISKAFHSVTGFDISLLESRDGDCLNPPIKEIRLPSRNLNGSVLWNFLRNLTQLQYIDLSDNSLKGSVLVGFWSMPSLFEVNLAMNQLGGNIGFEPMSRNTSGSSLSSIQKLNLSHNRFTKVLLSGFLSLEVLNLSHNDLRVLPFWLEKLVKLMSLNLSSCNISGSAKPITNFRLLQYLDISNNAMNGNLPFDFPTLLSLKFLNVPVKPNNEREWLRGRKGVAERGCGHRCSASEIERGRGGSR
;
A
#
# COMPACT_ATOMS: atom_id res chain seq x y z
N MET A 1 -6.66 56.54 -45.40
CA MET A 1 -8.12 56.75 -45.54
C MET A 1 -8.51 55.96 -46.77
N GLU A 2 -9.15 54.79 -46.78
CA GLU A 2 -9.98 53.98 -45.87
C GLU A 2 -9.98 52.54 -46.48
N LEU A 3 -9.81 51.45 -45.69
CA LEU A 3 -10.88 50.55 -45.20
C LEU A 3 -11.50 49.68 -46.34
N PHE A 4 -11.28 48.36 -46.49
CA PHE A 4 -11.86 47.21 -45.76
C PHE A 4 -11.32 45.91 -46.43
N CYS A 5 -10.60 44.99 -45.76
CA CYS A 5 -11.06 43.83 -44.97
C CYS A 5 -11.41 42.53 -45.77
N LYS A 6 -10.76 41.41 -45.33
CA LYS A 6 -11.02 39.96 -45.58
C LYS A 6 -10.46 39.40 -46.92
N VAL A 7 -9.66 38.34 -47.03
CA VAL A 7 -9.66 37.00 -46.38
C VAL A 7 -8.24 36.40 -46.34
N VAL A 8 -8.04 35.54 -45.34
CA VAL A 8 -6.88 34.79 -44.82
C VAL A 8 -6.25 33.76 -45.78
N LEU A 9 -4.92 33.56 -45.70
CA LEU A 9 -4.20 32.25 -45.79
C LEU A 9 -2.69 32.49 -45.49
N VAL A 10 -2.29 32.56 -44.21
CA VAL A 10 -1.55 31.53 -43.44
C VAL A 10 -0.46 30.78 -44.23
N LEU A 11 0.79 31.17 -44.02
CA LEU A 11 1.97 30.30 -44.04
C LEU A 11 2.96 30.80 -42.97
N SER A 12 2.49 30.92 -41.73
CA SER A 12 3.39 30.97 -40.58
C SER A 12 3.84 29.55 -40.30
N LEU A 13 5.11 29.27 -40.53
CA LEU A 13 5.82 28.08 -40.09
C LEU A 13 5.57 27.87 -38.59
N LEU A 14 4.55 27.10 -38.26
CA LEU A 14 4.44 26.44 -36.97
C LEU A 14 5.54 25.39 -36.97
N VAL A 15 6.73 25.79 -36.56
CA VAL A 15 7.64 24.86 -35.89
C VAL A 15 6.85 24.38 -34.68
N VAL A 16 6.17 23.25 -34.83
CA VAL A 16 5.70 22.47 -33.70
C VAL A 16 6.99 22.06 -33.01
N PHE A 17 7.37 22.83 -31.98
CA PHE A 17 8.23 22.29 -30.95
C PHE A 17 7.45 21.10 -30.39
N VAL A 18 7.82 19.90 -30.83
CA VAL A 18 7.71 18.75 -29.96
C VAL A 18 8.64 19.12 -28.81
N GLU A 19 8.10 19.79 -27.79
CA GLU A 19 8.79 19.88 -26.51
C GLU A 19 9.07 18.44 -26.13
N SER A 20 10.35 18.05 -26.19
CA SER A 20 10.78 16.79 -25.62
C SER A 20 10.19 16.73 -24.22
N SER A 21 9.37 15.73 -23.94
CA SER A 21 8.71 15.51 -22.63
C SER A 21 9.70 15.15 -21.50
N CYS A 22 10.97 15.51 -21.69
CA CYS A 22 12.15 15.20 -20.91
C CYS A 22 12.58 16.46 -20.14
N ASN A 23 11.95 16.69 -19.00
CA ASN A 23 12.46 17.63 -18.00
C ASN A 23 11.97 17.14 -16.64
N THR A 24 12.83 16.55 -15.80
CA THR A 24 12.34 15.96 -14.55
C THR A 24 13.06 16.49 -13.33
N THR A 25 12.38 17.43 -12.69
CA THR A 25 12.49 17.77 -11.27
C THR A 25 12.40 16.53 -10.35
N ASP A 26 11.89 15.39 -10.83
CA ASP A 26 11.72 14.15 -10.04
C ASP A 26 13.03 13.65 -9.40
N ARG A 27 14.13 13.60 -10.15
CA ARG A 27 15.43 13.17 -9.59
C ARG A 27 15.92 14.13 -8.49
N GLU A 28 15.66 15.42 -8.66
CA GLU A 28 15.96 16.44 -7.65
C GLU A 28 15.05 16.28 -6.41
N LEU A 29 13.75 16.04 -6.61
CA LEU A 29 12.79 15.78 -5.53
C LEU A 29 13.18 14.51 -4.75
N ILE A 30 13.58 13.44 -5.43
CA ILE A 30 14.06 12.22 -4.77
C ILE A 30 15.36 12.50 -4.02
N SER A 31 16.33 13.21 -4.63
CA SER A 31 17.57 13.56 -3.94
C SER A 31 17.29 14.38 -2.66
N LYS A 32 16.35 15.32 -2.71
CA LYS A 32 15.86 16.06 -1.53
C LYS A 32 15.12 15.15 -0.54
N ALA A 33 14.30 14.22 -1.01
CA ALA A 33 13.56 13.28 -0.18
C ALA A 33 14.51 12.40 0.66
N PHE A 34 15.60 11.93 0.05
CA PHE A 34 16.56 11.01 0.65
C PHE A 34 17.83 11.68 1.18
N HIS A 35 17.92 13.02 1.21
CA HIS A 35 19.13 13.74 1.63
C HIS A 35 19.62 13.37 3.05
N SER A 36 18.72 12.95 3.94
CA SER A 36 19.00 12.49 5.31
C SER A 36 19.03 10.96 5.45
N VAL A 37 19.08 10.23 4.34
CA VAL A 37 19.11 8.76 4.29
C VAL A 37 20.50 8.30 3.87
N THR A 38 21.23 7.75 4.83
CA THR A 38 22.54 7.13 4.59
C THR A 38 22.39 5.88 3.72
N GLY A 39 23.36 5.67 2.82
CA GLY A 39 23.35 4.57 1.85
C GLY A 39 22.54 4.84 0.57
N PHE A 40 21.83 5.96 0.49
CA PHE A 40 21.12 6.34 -0.73
C PHE A 40 22.05 7.03 -1.72
N ASP A 41 21.99 6.59 -2.98
CA ASP A 41 22.59 7.27 -4.12
C ASP A 41 21.55 7.32 -5.25
N ILE A 42 21.45 8.46 -5.95
CA ILE A 42 20.49 8.66 -7.04
C ILE A 42 20.78 7.77 -8.26
N SER A 43 22.02 7.28 -8.40
CA SER A 43 22.40 6.29 -9.41
C SER A 43 21.68 4.95 -9.22
N LEU A 44 21.16 4.65 -8.02
CA LEU A 44 20.39 3.43 -7.75
C LEU A 44 19.06 3.35 -8.54
N LEU A 45 18.63 4.46 -9.16
CA LEU A 45 17.40 4.58 -9.95
C LEU A 45 17.69 4.66 -11.46
N GLU A 46 18.56 3.78 -11.99
CA GLU A 46 18.90 3.75 -13.42
C GLU A 46 17.66 3.79 -14.34
N SER A 47 17.65 4.72 -15.30
CA SER A 47 16.64 4.75 -16.37
C SER A 47 17.21 4.14 -17.65
N ARG A 48 16.56 3.10 -18.18
CA ARG A 48 17.00 2.36 -19.38
C ARG A 48 16.41 2.87 -20.71
N ASP A 49 15.76 4.02 -20.74
CA ASP A 49 15.11 4.49 -21.97
C ASP A 49 16.04 5.38 -22.80
N GLY A 50 16.37 4.91 -24.00
CA GLY A 50 17.30 5.54 -24.94
C GLY A 50 16.75 6.76 -25.70
N ASP A 51 15.46 7.06 -25.57
CA ASP A 51 14.80 8.16 -26.31
C ASP A 51 14.46 9.38 -25.43
N CYS A 52 14.77 9.34 -24.12
CA CYS A 52 14.58 10.45 -23.19
C CYS A 52 15.65 10.40 -22.10
N LEU A 53 16.50 11.44 -21.98
CA LEU A 53 17.57 11.47 -20.99
C LEU A 53 17.08 11.40 -19.54
N ASN A 54 15.81 11.75 -19.26
CA ASN A 54 15.15 11.59 -17.95
C ASN A 54 13.61 11.50 -18.10
N PRO A 55 12.99 10.31 -18.12
CA PRO A 55 11.53 10.17 -18.10
C PRO A 55 10.95 10.38 -16.68
N PRO A 56 9.66 10.78 -16.53
CA PRO A 56 8.99 10.89 -15.23
C PRO A 56 9.07 9.58 -14.45
N ILE A 57 9.36 9.67 -13.15
CA ILE A 57 9.59 8.48 -12.33
C ILE A 57 8.26 7.87 -11.91
N LYS A 58 7.98 6.69 -12.46
CA LYS A 58 6.78 5.89 -12.13
C LYS A 58 7.02 4.90 -11.00
N GLU A 59 8.27 4.50 -10.77
CA GLU A 59 8.59 3.47 -9.81
C GLU A 59 9.88 3.80 -9.04
N ILE A 60 9.87 3.58 -7.73
CA ILE A 60 11.06 3.63 -6.88
C ILE A 60 11.24 2.25 -6.26
N ARG A 61 12.29 1.52 -6.64
CA ARG A 61 12.58 0.15 -6.16
C ARG A 61 13.93 0.09 -5.46
N LEU A 62 13.93 0.21 -4.14
CA LEU A 62 15.14 0.18 -3.30
C LEU A 62 15.01 -0.82 -2.12
N PRO A 63 14.54 -2.06 -2.33
CA PRO A 63 14.49 -3.04 -1.26
C PRO A 63 15.89 -3.52 -0.86
N SER A 64 16.10 -3.81 0.42
CA SER A 64 17.32 -4.46 0.94
C SER A 64 18.61 -3.69 0.60
N ARG A 65 18.59 -2.35 0.73
CA ARG A 65 19.72 -1.46 0.39
C ARG A 65 20.48 -0.94 1.61
N ASN A 66 20.18 -1.46 2.80
CA ASN A 66 20.75 -1.02 4.06
C ASN A 66 20.58 0.51 4.28
N LEU A 67 19.49 1.08 3.74
CA LEU A 67 19.20 2.51 3.87
C LEU A 67 18.82 2.83 5.31
N ASN A 68 19.41 3.87 5.90
CA ASN A 68 19.14 4.26 7.27
C ASN A 68 18.99 5.78 7.38
N GLY A 69 17.94 6.23 8.06
CA GLY A 69 17.61 7.65 8.20
C GLY A 69 16.12 7.90 8.04
N SER A 70 15.76 9.14 7.74
CA SER A 70 14.37 9.57 7.59
C SER A 70 14.13 10.13 6.19
N VAL A 71 13.08 9.63 5.53
CA VAL A 71 12.64 10.13 4.22
C VAL A 71 11.78 11.38 4.43
N LEU A 72 12.04 12.43 3.65
CA LEU A 72 11.19 13.61 3.57
C LEU A 72 10.07 13.38 2.54
N TRP A 73 8.96 12.79 3.01
CA TRP A 73 7.82 12.37 2.19
C TRP A 73 7.10 13.50 1.44
N ASN A 74 7.24 14.75 1.88
CA ASN A 74 6.70 15.92 1.20
C ASN A 74 7.28 16.09 -0.21
N PHE A 75 8.53 15.71 -0.44
CA PHE A 75 9.12 15.74 -1.78
C PHE A 75 8.61 14.59 -2.66
N LEU A 76 8.47 13.38 -2.11
CA LEU A 76 7.92 12.24 -2.85
C LEU A 76 6.45 12.43 -3.23
N ARG A 77 5.67 13.16 -2.42
CA ARG A 77 4.28 13.52 -2.73
C ARG A 77 4.15 14.26 -4.07
N ASN A 78 5.19 15.00 -4.47
CA ASN A 78 5.17 15.80 -5.69
C ASN A 78 5.52 15.00 -6.96
N LEU A 79 5.83 13.71 -6.83
CA LEU A 79 6.04 12.80 -7.95
C LEU A 79 4.68 12.37 -8.51
N THR A 80 4.06 13.21 -9.33
CA THR A 80 2.66 13.05 -9.78
C THR A 80 2.42 11.78 -10.61
N GLN A 81 3.46 11.20 -11.20
CA GLN A 81 3.38 9.95 -11.95
C GLN A 81 3.85 8.73 -11.16
N LEU A 82 4.24 8.86 -9.89
CA LEU A 82 4.70 7.73 -9.09
C LEU A 82 3.55 6.76 -8.83
N GLN A 83 3.77 5.51 -9.22
CA GLN A 83 2.77 4.44 -9.18
C GLN A 83 3.13 3.35 -8.18
N TYR A 84 4.43 3.04 -8.06
CA TYR A 84 4.95 1.99 -7.22
C TYR A 84 6.13 2.49 -6.38
N ILE A 85 6.14 2.14 -5.09
CA ILE A 85 7.29 2.37 -4.23
C ILE A 85 7.57 1.13 -3.38
N ASP A 86 8.81 0.65 -3.45
CA ASP A 86 9.35 -0.38 -2.59
C ASP A 86 10.61 0.12 -1.89
N LEU A 87 10.49 0.37 -0.59
CA LEU A 87 11.60 0.70 0.31
C LEU A 87 11.79 -0.37 1.39
N SER A 88 11.26 -1.58 1.16
CA SER A 88 11.23 -2.62 2.16
C SER A 88 12.62 -3.13 2.55
N ASP A 89 12.71 -3.73 3.74
CA ASP A 89 13.96 -4.33 4.25
C ASP A 89 15.10 -3.30 4.32
N ASN A 90 14.85 -2.22 5.04
CA ASN A 90 15.81 -1.15 5.31
C ASN A 90 15.70 -0.74 6.79
N SER A 91 16.40 0.31 7.18
CA SER A 91 16.37 0.90 8.53
C SER A 91 15.75 2.31 8.54
N LEU A 92 14.75 2.56 7.69
CA LEU A 92 14.09 3.86 7.58
C LEU A 92 13.21 4.16 8.80
N LYS A 93 13.27 5.41 9.29
CA LYS A 93 12.62 5.88 10.51
C LYS A 93 11.66 7.04 10.21
N GLY A 94 10.93 7.46 11.23
CA GLY A 94 9.96 8.56 11.16
C GLY A 94 8.57 8.11 10.75
N SER A 95 7.76 9.06 10.29
CA SER A 95 6.36 8.84 9.89
C SER A 95 6.13 9.26 8.44
N VAL A 96 5.26 8.55 7.74
CA VAL A 96 4.83 8.91 6.39
C VAL A 96 3.82 10.05 6.46
N LEU A 97 4.04 11.11 5.68
CA LEU A 97 3.14 12.27 5.63
C LEU A 97 1.75 11.85 5.12
N VAL A 98 0.68 12.34 5.76
CA VAL A 98 -0.71 12.01 5.39
C VAL A 98 -1.01 12.22 3.89
N GLY A 99 -0.47 13.29 3.29
CA GLY A 99 -0.68 13.62 1.89
C GLY A 99 0.04 12.70 0.90
N PHE A 100 0.95 11.85 1.34
CA PHE A 100 1.56 10.80 0.51
C PHE A 100 0.55 9.68 0.20
N TRP A 101 -0.27 9.33 1.20
CA TRP A 101 -1.27 8.26 1.07
C TRP A 101 -2.42 8.57 0.11
N SER A 102 -2.59 9.85 -0.24
CA SER A 102 -3.68 10.32 -1.10
C SER A 102 -3.24 10.70 -2.51
N MET A 103 -2.02 10.30 -2.90
CA MET A 103 -1.55 10.46 -4.28
C MET A 103 -2.47 9.67 -5.24
N PRO A 104 -2.99 10.30 -6.30
CA PRO A 104 -3.96 9.67 -7.19
C PRO A 104 -3.35 8.60 -8.11
N SER A 105 -2.03 8.66 -8.34
CA SER A 105 -1.28 7.73 -9.19
C SER A 105 -0.72 6.51 -8.46
N LEU A 106 -0.60 6.57 -7.13
CA LEU A 106 0.10 5.59 -6.32
C LEU A 106 -0.77 4.36 -6.04
N PHE A 107 -0.53 3.25 -6.74
CA PHE A 107 -1.34 2.03 -6.60
C PHE A 107 -0.74 1.00 -5.64
N GLU A 108 0.59 0.95 -5.48
CA GLU A 108 1.26 -0.06 -4.66
C GLU A 108 2.41 0.50 -3.83
N VAL A 109 2.40 0.17 -2.54
CA VAL A 109 3.34 0.66 -1.55
C VAL A 109 3.85 -0.49 -0.69
N ASN A 110 5.15 -0.72 -0.71
CA ASN A 110 5.84 -1.67 0.15
C ASN A 110 6.90 -0.95 1.01
N LEU A 111 6.61 -0.81 2.29
CA LEU A 111 7.51 -0.23 3.30
C LEU A 111 7.83 -1.23 4.42
N ALA A 112 7.64 -2.53 4.14
CA ALA A 112 7.83 -3.58 5.13
C ALA A 112 9.25 -3.61 5.70
N MET A 113 9.43 -4.23 6.87
CA MET A 113 10.76 -4.48 7.45
C MET A 113 11.57 -3.18 7.59
N ASN A 114 11.02 -2.23 8.33
CA ASN A 114 11.63 -0.93 8.58
C ASN A 114 11.37 -0.49 10.04
N GLN A 115 11.69 0.76 10.33
CA GLN A 115 11.52 1.39 11.63
C GLN A 115 10.50 2.55 11.56
N LEU A 116 9.57 2.51 10.61
CA LEU A 116 8.56 3.54 10.44
C LEU A 116 7.49 3.43 11.53
N GLY A 117 6.88 4.56 11.90
CA GLY A 117 5.83 4.59 12.91
C GLY A 117 4.92 5.80 12.77
N GLY A 118 4.19 6.11 13.84
CA GLY A 118 3.21 7.20 13.86
C GLY A 118 1.87 6.80 13.24
N ASN A 119 1.14 7.79 12.72
CA ASN A 119 -0.18 7.60 12.16
C ASN A 119 -0.11 7.19 10.69
N ILE A 120 -0.88 6.19 10.30
CA ILE A 120 -1.11 5.82 8.90
C ILE A 120 -2.51 6.25 8.49
N GLY A 121 -2.60 6.86 7.31
CA GLY A 121 -3.86 7.16 6.64
C GLY A 121 -4.62 8.33 7.24
N PHE A 122 -5.90 8.39 6.93
CA PHE A 122 -6.79 9.49 7.24
C PHE A 122 -8.23 8.98 7.28
N GLU A 123 -9.08 9.71 8.02
CA GLU A 123 -10.52 9.54 7.92
C GLU A 123 -11.04 10.44 6.79
N PRO A 124 -11.82 9.91 5.83
CA PRO A 124 -12.35 10.73 4.75
C PRO A 124 -13.28 11.80 5.33
N MET A 125 -12.98 13.06 5.04
CA MET A 125 -13.78 14.20 5.52
C MET A 125 -15.17 14.17 4.86
N SER A 126 -16.20 14.57 5.62
CA SER A 126 -17.61 14.48 5.24
C SER A 126 -17.91 15.08 3.86
N ARG A 127 -18.85 14.47 3.12
CA ARG A 127 -19.27 14.78 1.73
C ARG A 127 -19.72 16.25 1.51
N ASN A 128 -19.89 17.02 2.58
CA ASN A 128 -20.28 18.43 2.55
C ASN A 128 -19.08 19.38 2.42
N THR A 129 -17.86 18.85 2.41
CA THR A 129 -16.62 19.58 2.11
C THR A 129 -16.08 19.09 0.77
N SER A 130 -15.80 20.01 -0.15
CA SER A 130 -15.46 19.75 -1.55
C SER A 130 -14.07 19.13 -1.77
N GLY A 131 -13.73 18.06 -1.03
CA GLY A 131 -12.41 17.45 -1.07
C GLY A 131 -12.29 16.18 -0.24
N SER A 132 -13.13 15.16 -0.49
CA SER A 132 -12.83 13.82 0.04
C SER A 132 -11.63 13.25 -0.73
N SER A 133 -10.42 13.43 -0.20
CA SER A 133 -9.23 12.78 -0.74
C SER A 133 -9.35 11.28 -0.45
N LEU A 134 -9.54 10.44 -1.47
CA LEU A 134 -9.52 8.98 -1.34
C LEU A 134 -8.16 8.46 -1.77
N SER A 135 -7.69 7.39 -1.15
CA SER A 135 -6.45 6.74 -1.58
C SER A 135 -6.71 5.90 -2.84
N SER A 136 -5.79 5.95 -3.80
CA SER A 136 -5.78 5.09 -4.99
C SER A 136 -5.09 3.74 -4.74
N ILE A 137 -4.46 3.56 -3.57
CA ILE A 137 -3.65 2.38 -3.23
C ILE A 137 -4.50 1.12 -3.20
N GLN A 138 -4.03 0.09 -3.91
CA GLN A 138 -4.62 -1.25 -4.00
C GLN A 138 -3.82 -2.28 -3.20
N LYS A 139 -2.49 -2.15 -3.15
CA LYS A 139 -1.61 -3.05 -2.40
C LYS A 139 -0.76 -2.26 -1.41
N LEU A 140 -0.90 -2.59 -0.13
CA LEU A 140 -0.21 -1.91 0.96
C LEU A 140 0.44 -2.92 1.89
N ASN A 141 1.77 -2.91 1.92
CA ASN A 141 2.56 -3.71 2.85
C ASN A 141 3.37 -2.82 3.78
N LEU A 142 2.99 -2.81 5.05
CA LEU A 142 3.61 -2.03 6.13
C LEU A 142 4.04 -2.95 7.28
N SER A 143 4.20 -4.25 7.01
CA SER A 143 4.55 -5.24 8.02
C SER A 143 5.93 -4.98 8.63
N HIS A 144 6.16 -5.48 9.84
CA HIS A 144 7.43 -5.32 10.57
C HIS A 144 7.87 -3.85 10.66
N ASN A 145 7.04 -3.05 11.30
CA ASN A 145 7.28 -1.63 11.58
C ASN A 145 6.81 -1.30 13.01
N ARG A 146 6.66 -0.02 13.34
CA ARG A 146 6.25 0.49 14.66
C ARG A 146 4.97 1.32 14.58
N PHE A 147 4.06 0.97 13.70
CA PHE A 147 2.79 1.68 13.57
C PHE A 147 1.83 1.34 14.70
N THR A 148 1.22 2.36 15.30
CA THR A 148 0.30 2.23 16.45
C THR A 148 -1.08 2.83 16.21
N LYS A 149 -1.20 3.74 15.23
CA LYS A 149 -2.46 4.41 14.89
C LYS A 149 -2.70 4.28 13.39
N VAL A 150 -3.60 3.40 13.02
CA VAL A 150 -3.92 3.11 11.62
C VAL A 150 -5.36 3.50 11.34
N LEU A 151 -5.59 4.37 10.35
CA LEU A 151 -6.90 4.84 9.91
C LEU A 151 -6.99 4.73 8.38
N LEU A 152 -7.46 3.57 7.90
CA LEU A 152 -7.53 3.27 6.46
C LEU A 152 -8.95 3.40 5.88
N SER A 153 -9.87 4.12 6.54
CA SER A 153 -11.25 4.27 6.06
C SER A 153 -11.36 4.96 4.69
N GLY A 154 -10.34 5.73 4.29
CA GLY A 154 -10.24 6.35 2.96
C GLY A 154 -9.62 5.47 1.86
N PHE A 155 -9.21 4.23 2.17
CA PHE A 155 -8.47 3.35 1.27
C PHE A 155 -9.39 2.31 0.61
N LEU A 156 -10.49 2.79 0.04
CA LEU A 156 -11.58 1.96 -0.48
C LEU A 156 -11.19 1.08 -1.68
N SER A 157 -10.03 1.33 -2.27
CA SER A 157 -9.46 0.54 -3.38
C SER A 157 -8.56 -0.60 -2.92
N LEU A 158 -8.30 -0.77 -1.61
CA LEU A 158 -7.41 -1.82 -1.12
C LEU A 158 -7.92 -3.23 -1.45
N GLU A 159 -7.03 -4.01 -2.04
CA GLU A 159 -7.19 -5.44 -2.35
C GLU A 159 -6.26 -6.29 -1.48
N VAL A 160 -5.06 -5.80 -1.20
CA VAL A 160 -4.04 -6.48 -0.38
C VAL A 160 -3.56 -5.55 0.73
N LEU A 161 -3.71 -6.00 1.98
CA LEU A 161 -3.24 -5.28 3.15
C LEU A 161 -2.42 -6.21 4.05
N ASN A 162 -1.18 -5.83 4.31
CA ASN A 162 -0.33 -6.47 5.29
C ASN A 162 0.16 -5.46 6.34
N LEU A 163 -0.32 -5.63 7.57
CA LEU A 163 0.10 -4.85 8.75
C LEU A 163 0.77 -5.74 9.80
N SER A 164 1.09 -7.00 9.49
CA SER A 164 1.63 -7.96 10.46
C SER A 164 2.86 -7.41 11.18
N HIS A 165 3.09 -7.79 12.44
CA HIS A 165 4.20 -7.28 13.24
C HIS A 165 4.19 -5.74 13.39
N ASN A 166 3.06 -5.19 13.80
CA ASN A 166 2.88 -3.82 14.32
C ASN A 166 2.14 -3.87 15.68
N ASP A 167 1.76 -2.75 16.30
CA ASP A 167 1.00 -2.74 17.58
C ASP A 167 -0.38 -2.10 17.39
N LEU A 168 -1.33 -2.86 16.85
CA LEU A 168 -2.69 -2.36 16.59
C LEU A 168 -3.61 -2.45 17.82
N ARG A 169 -3.31 -3.34 18.77
CA ARG A 169 -4.03 -3.59 20.04
C ARG A 169 -5.46 -4.10 19.94
N VAL A 170 -6.22 -3.64 18.95
CA VAL A 170 -7.61 -4.01 18.68
C VAL A 170 -7.85 -4.09 17.18
N LEU A 171 -8.86 -4.84 16.75
CA LEU A 171 -9.34 -4.76 15.37
C LEU A 171 -10.07 -3.42 15.17
N PRO A 172 -9.61 -2.59 14.22
CA PRO A 172 -10.21 -1.28 14.02
C PRO A 172 -11.52 -1.37 13.23
N PHE A 173 -12.48 -0.50 13.58
CA PHE A 173 -13.81 -0.48 12.97
C PHE A 173 -13.79 -0.19 11.47
N TRP A 174 -12.79 0.56 10.96
CA TRP A 174 -12.70 0.91 9.54
C TRP A 174 -12.49 -0.29 8.61
N LEU A 175 -12.08 -1.46 9.13
CA LEU A 175 -11.95 -2.69 8.34
C LEU A 175 -13.25 -3.02 7.60
N GLU A 176 -14.40 -2.69 8.18
CA GLU A 176 -15.70 -2.93 7.57
C GLU A 176 -15.90 -2.22 6.22
N LYS A 177 -15.12 -1.16 5.94
CA LYS A 177 -15.21 -0.35 4.71
C LYS A 177 -14.39 -0.92 3.56
N LEU A 178 -13.43 -1.80 3.83
CA LEU A 178 -12.50 -2.35 2.84
C LEU A 178 -13.13 -3.53 2.08
N VAL A 179 -14.24 -3.28 1.38
CA VAL A 179 -15.07 -4.33 0.75
C VAL A 179 -14.38 -5.03 -0.44
N LYS A 180 -13.34 -4.42 -1.02
CA LYS A 180 -12.54 -4.98 -2.11
C LYS A 180 -11.41 -5.91 -1.64
N LEU A 181 -11.18 -6.00 -0.34
CA LEU A 181 -10.05 -6.71 0.23
C LEU A 181 -10.10 -8.21 -0.09
N MET A 182 -9.04 -8.72 -0.70
CA MET A 182 -8.85 -10.13 -1.06
C MET A 182 -7.84 -10.82 -0.14
N SER A 183 -6.86 -10.08 0.38
CA SER A 183 -5.84 -10.61 1.30
C SER A 183 -5.61 -9.66 2.46
N LEU A 184 -5.73 -10.17 3.68
CA LEU A 184 -5.51 -9.44 4.92
C LEU A 184 -4.56 -10.21 5.85
N ASN A 185 -3.45 -9.58 6.23
CA ASN A 185 -2.55 -10.12 7.24
C ASN A 185 -2.39 -9.10 8.39
N LEU A 186 -2.85 -9.50 9.57
CA LEU A 186 -2.78 -8.78 10.84
C LEU A 186 -2.14 -9.66 11.93
N SER A 187 -1.30 -10.63 11.54
CA SER A 187 -0.65 -11.51 12.51
C SER A 187 0.37 -10.76 13.36
N SER A 188 0.55 -11.20 14.62
CA SER A 188 1.53 -10.60 15.54
C SER A 188 1.30 -9.09 15.76
N CYS A 189 0.03 -8.66 15.85
CA CYS A 189 -0.35 -7.24 15.99
C CYS A 189 -0.80 -6.84 17.40
N ASN A 190 -0.58 -7.72 18.39
CA ASN A 190 -1.03 -7.58 19.77
C ASN A 190 -2.55 -7.33 19.89
N ILE A 191 -3.33 -7.86 18.95
CA ILE A 191 -4.77 -7.59 18.85
C ILE A 191 -5.52 -8.38 19.94
N SER A 192 -6.34 -7.68 20.71
CA SER A 192 -7.29 -8.24 21.68
C SER A 192 -8.74 -7.95 21.27
N GLY A 193 -9.71 -8.51 21.97
CA GLY A 193 -11.14 -8.30 21.66
C GLY A 193 -11.76 -9.31 20.70
N SER A 194 -12.86 -8.89 20.08
CA SER A 194 -13.71 -9.67 19.16
C SER A 194 -13.32 -9.50 17.69
N ALA A 195 -13.60 -10.53 16.87
CA ALA A 195 -13.43 -10.52 15.41
C ALA A 195 -14.54 -9.78 14.63
N LYS A 196 -15.51 -9.16 15.32
CA LYS A 196 -16.67 -8.48 14.71
C LYS A 196 -16.35 -7.50 13.58
N PRO A 197 -15.24 -6.73 13.58
CA PRO A 197 -14.90 -5.85 12.46
C PRO A 197 -14.60 -6.57 11.13
N ILE A 198 -14.40 -7.90 11.14
CA ILE A 198 -14.08 -8.73 9.96
C ILE A 198 -15.37 -9.22 9.25
N THR A 199 -16.52 -8.55 9.42
CA THR A 199 -17.83 -9.08 9.02
C THR A 199 -18.21 -8.85 7.55
N ASN A 200 -17.67 -7.83 6.88
CA ASN A 200 -18.14 -7.40 5.55
C ASN A 200 -17.26 -7.84 4.37
N PHE A 201 -16.33 -8.76 4.59
CA PHE A 201 -15.36 -9.18 3.60
C PHE A 201 -15.91 -10.25 2.64
N ARG A 202 -16.58 -9.80 1.57
CA ARG A 202 -17.18 -10.70 0.56
C ARG A 202 -16.16 -11.34 -0.39
N LEU A 203 -15.06 -10.63 -0.67
CA LEU A 203 -14.03 -11.06 -1.63
C LEU A 203 -12.78 -11.65 -0.97
N LEU A 204 -12.73 -11.69 0.37
CA LEU A 204 -11.53 -12.09 1.10
C LEU A 204 -11.26 -13.58 0.95
N GLN A 205 -10.07 -13.88 0.44
CA GLN A 205 -9.58 -15.22 0.15
C GLN A 205 -8.50 -15.65 1.14
N TYR A 206 -7.69 -14.71 1.64
CA TYR A 206 -6.63 -14.97 2.60
C TYR A 206 -6.82 -14.09 3.84
N LEU A 207 -6.86 -14.72 5.01
CA LEU A 207 -6.92 -14.04 6.29
C LEU A 207 -5.94 -14.67 7.29
N ASP A 208 -4.99 -13.87 7.75
CA ASP A 208 -4.12 -14.22 8.86
C ASP A 208 -4.28 -13.22 10.01
N ILE A 209 -4.80 -13.70 11.14
CA ILE A 209 -4.91 -12.97 12.41
C ILE A 209 -4.22 -13.76 13.54
N SER A 210 -3.31 -14.67 13.20
CA SER A 210 -2.58 -15.50 14.16
C SER A 210 -1.65 -14.69 15.07
N ASN A 211 -1.17 -15.32 16.14
CA ASN A 211 -0.29 -14.69 17.12
C ASN A 211 -0.84 -13.36 17.69
N ASN A 212 -2.13 -13.38 18.06
CA ASN A 212 -2.83 -12.26 18.70
C ASN A 212 -3.53 -12.75 19.98
N ALA A 213 -3.92 -11.82 20.86
CA ALA A 213 -4.55 -12.08 22.15
C ALA A 213 -6.08 -11.96 22.12
N MET A 214 -6.72 -12.38 21.02
CA MET A 214 -8.16 -12.24 20.83
C MET A 214 -8.95 -13.07 21.86
N ASN A 215 -9.91 -12.46 22.55
CA ASN A 215 -10.59 -13.03 23.72
C ASN A 215 -12.09 -13.32 23.49
N GLY A 216 -12.61 -13.14 22.27
CA GLY A 216 -13.99 -13.50 21.92
C GLY A 216 -14.27 -15.02 21.87
N ASN A 217 -15.55 -15.38 21.73
CA ASN A 217 -16.03 -16.76 21.59
C ASN A 217 -15.80 -17.25 20.16
N LEU A 218 -14.54 -17.27 19.74
CA LEU A 218 -14.19 -17.92 18.49
C LEU A 218 -14.36 -19.45 18.62
N PRO A 219 -14.99 -20.13 17.65
CA PRO A 219 -15.37 -19.64 16.31
C PRO A 219 -16.78 -19.03 16.18
N PHE A 220 -17.64 -19.05 17.20
CA PHE A 220 -19.03 -18.58 17.12
C PHE A 220 -19.19 -17.11 16.72
N ASP A 221 -18.29 -16.25 17.21
CA ASP A 221 -18.30 -14.82 16.87
C ASP A 221 -17.57 -14.51 15.55
N PHE A 222 -17.08 -15.54 14.84
CA PHE A 222 -16.33 -15.34 13.61
C PHE A 222 -17.27 -15.24 12.40
N PRO A 223 -17.14 -14.20 11.57
CA PRO A 223 -18.04 -13.98 10.45
C PRO A 223 -17.93 -15.06 9.36
N THR A 224 -19.03 -15.28 8.66
CA THR A 224 -19.05 -16.17 7.49
C THR A 224 -18.37 -15.48 6.31
N LEU A 225 -17.20 -16.00 5.92
CA LEU A 225 -16.40 -15.49 4.80
C LEU A 225 -16.48 -16.47 3.62
N LEU A 226 -17.42 -16.22 2.71
CA LEU A 226 -17.79 -17.18 1.65
C LEU A 226 -16.68 -17.46 0.63
N SER A 227 -15.79 -16.50 0.41
CA SER A 227 -14.69 -16.61 -0.57
C SER A 227 -13.37 -17.10 0.05
N LEU A 228 -13.37 -17.44 1.34
CA LEU A 228 -12.14 -17.70 2.09
C LEU A 228 -11.53 -19.03 1.67
N LYS A 229 -10.25 -18.98 1.27
CA LYS A 229 -9.45 -20.14 0.86
C LYS A 229 -8.44 -20.54 1.92
N PHE A 230 -7.91 -19.55 2.64
CA PHE A 230 -6.93 -19.75 3.70
C PHE A 230 -7.29 -18.92 4.93
N LEU A 231 -7.22 -19.58 6.09
CA LEU A 231 -7.44 -18.95 7.38
C LEU A 231 -6.37 -19.37 8.37
N ASN A 232 -5.77 -18.37 9.01
CA ASN A 232 -4.88 -18.57 10.16
C ASN A 232 -5.36 -17.70 11.33
N VAL A 233 -5.56 -18.34 12.49
CA VAL A 233 -6.19 -17.75 13.69
C VAL A 233 -5.33 -18.02 14.92
N PRO A 234 -5.48 -17.24 16.00
CA PRO A 234 -4.75 -17.51 17.24
C PRO A 234 -5.01 -18.93 17.75
N VAL A 235 -3.94 -19.69 17.98
CA VAL A 235 -4.03 -21.02 18.59
C VAL A 235 -4.31 -20.84 20.08
N LYS A 236 -5.55 -21.10 20.51
CA LYS A 236 -5.85 -21.26 21.95
C LYS A 236 -5.71 -22.73 22.32
N PRO A 237 -4.99 -23.08 23.41
CA PRO A 237 -4.75 -24.47 23.81
C PRO A 237 -6.02 -25.32 23.99
N ASN A 238 -7.16 -24.70 24.29
CA ASN A 238 -8.36 -25.42 24.75
C ASN A 238 -9.46 -25.61 23.68
N ASN A 239 -9.38 -24.98 22.51
CA ASN A 239 -10.51 -24.92 21.56
C ASN A 239 -10.18 -25.46 20.16
N GLU A 240 -8.97 -26.01 19.95
CA GLU A 240 -8.46 -26.46 18.66
C GLU A 240 -9.39 -27.47 17.95
N ARG A 241 -10.10 -28.31 18.70
CA ARG A 241 -11.01 -29.33 18.15
C ARG A 241 -12.37 -28.80 17.67
N GLU A 242 -12.84 -27.67 18.19
CA GLU A 242 -14.14 -27.09 17.80
C GLU A 242 -14.06 -26.31 16.49
N TRP A 243 -12.91 -25.66 16.21
CA TRP A 243 -12.66 -24.99 14.93
C TRP A 243 -12.75 -25.94 13.73
N LEU A 244 -12.19 -27.13 13.89
CA LEU A 244 -12.00 -28.11 12.80
C LEU A 244 -13.30 -28.75 12.31
N ARG A 245 -14.42 -28.63 13.03
CA ARG A 245 -15.66 -29.38 12.73
C ARG A 245 -16.59 -28.74 11.70
N GLY A 246 -16.34 -27.51 11.23
CA GLY A 246 -17.33 -26.73 10.45
C GLY A 246 -16.94 -26.29 9.03
N ARG A 247 -15.67 -26.35 8.62
CA ARG A 247 -15.19 -25.69 7.39
C ARG A 247 -14.54 -26.66 6.42
N LYS A 248 -15.35 -27.38 5.64
CA LYS A 248 -14.85 -28.20 4.53
C LYS A 248 -14.34 -27.28 3.41
N GLY A 249 -13.06 -27.39 3.04
CA GLY A 249 -12.49 -26.71 1.86
C GLY A 249 -11.63 -25.45 2.14
N VAL A 250 -11.49 -25.03 3.40
CA VAL A 250 -10.54 -23.97 3.78
C VAL A 250 -9.24 -24.63 4.22
N ALA A 251 -8.10 -24.20 3.66
CA ALA A 251 -6.79 -24.65 4.13
C ALA A 251 -6.50 -24.00 5.49
N GLU A 252 -6.33 -24.83 6.53
CA GLU A 252 -6.06 -24.40 7.91
C GLU A 252 -4.78 -25.11 8.41
N ARG A 253 -3.76 -24.30 8.73
CA ARG A 253 -2.35 -24.62 9.06
C ARG A 253 -1.43 -25.03 7.89
N GLY A 254 -0.26 -24.37 7.87
CA GLY A 254 0.90 -24.78 7.07
C GLY A 254 1.44 -23.75 6.10
N CYS A 255 1.74 -22.53 6.56
CA CYS A 255 2.63 -21.64 5.82
C CYS A 255 3.54 -20.92 6.82
N GLY A 256 4.59 -21.61 7.28
CA GLY A 256 5.65 -20.95 8.07
C GLY A 256 6.31 -19.87 7.22
N HIS A 257 6.48 -18.67 7.76
CA HIS A 257 7.28 -17.53 7.28
C HIS A 257 7.25 -17.12 5.77
N ARG A 258 6.47 -17.77 4.89
CA ARG A 258 6.56 -17.58 3.42
C ARG A 258 5.28 -17.26 2.68
N CYS A 259 4.10 -17.26 3.31
CA CYS A 259 2.90 -16.78 2.64
C CYS A 259 2.88 -15.24 2.59
N SER A 260 3.74 -14.66 1.76
CA SER A 260 3.64 -13.27 1.34
C SER A 260 2.80 -13.20 0.06
N ALA A 261 2.07 -12.10 -0.13
CA ALA A 261 1.32 -11.84 -1.36
C ALA A 261 2.17 -11.94 -2.65
N SER A 262 3.51 -11.93 -2.54
CA SER A 262 4.43 -12.10 -3.67
C SER A 262 4.40 -13.50 -4.32
N GLU A 263 3.92 -14.53 -3.63
CA GLU A 263 3.76 -15.88 -4.22
C GLU A 263 2.45 -16.01 -5.03
N ILE A 264 1.45 -15.15 -4.78
CA ILE A 264 0.22 -15.08 -5.60
C ILE A 264 0.55 -14.56 -7.01
N GLU A 265 1.59 -13.75 -7.17
CA GLU A 265 2.05 -13.28 -8.48
C GLU A 265 2.96 -14.29 -9.20
N ARG A 266 3.79 -15.05 -8.46
CA ARG A 266 4.64 -16.11 -9.05
C ARG A 266 3.84 -17.34 -9.53
N GLY A 267 2.63 -17.55 -9.04
CA GLY A 267 1.75 -18.65 -9.47
C GLY A 267 1.05 -18.47 -10.83
N ARG A 268 1.22 -17.32 -11.50
CA ARG A 268 0.60 -17.06 -12.83
C ARG A 268 1.58 -17.17 -14.02
N GLY A 269 2.86 -17.45 -13.79
CA GLY A 269 3.85 -17.63 -14.85
C GLY A 269 4.74 -18.84 -14.57
N GLY A 270 4.31 -20.04 -14.96
CA GLY A 270 5.14 -21.23 -14.83
C GLY A 270 4.38 -22.54 -14.88
N SER A 271 3.82 -22.89 -16.04
CA SER A 271 3.59 -24.27 -16.48
C SER A 271 3.24 -24.28 -17.96
N ARG A 272 4.26 -24.08 -18.80
CA ARG A 272 4.57 -24.77 -20.06
C ARG A 272 5.76 -24.10 -20.72
#